data_AF-A0A3D5Y8P2-F1
#
_entry.id   AF-A0A3D5Y8P2-F1
#
_cell.length_a   1.000
_cell.length_b   1.000
_cell.length_c   1.000
_cell.angle_alpha   90.00
_cell.angle_beta   90.00
_cell.angle_gamma   90.00
#
_symmetry.space_group_name_H-M   'P 1'
#
loop_
_entity.id
_entity.type
_entity.pdbx_description
1 polymer ?
#
loop_
_entity_poly.entity_id
_entity_poly.type
_entity_poly.pdbx_seq_one_letter_code
_entity_poly.pdbx_strand_id
1 'polypeptide(L)'
;HFIISVFYLMLYFMLNQGSYLKDVSLYTHLLTSIKILGIYFKLIFLPIGLNAWYDFPAPDKLLTFWTVFALQVFAVILILAFFSYRFSPRISFIAIFIFLTLIPSIHILPERVLAKEYYLYLPSISFSLLVGMLFERIGQKSMRMAGSLFMIPLILFSILVFQRNTVWRDNFVLIKDIASKSPESAVIHYNMGVTYDDKGMFNDAIKEYELSIKLNPQLPDPYYNIACIYSKQGNVEDALKALKWALAHGFNPELLKTDPDLDPIRKEPGFIELVERMKKSGEFYH
;
A
#
# COMPACT_ATOMS: atom_id res chain seq x y z
N HIS A 1 23.43 12.63 3.11
CA HIS A 1 22.09 12.06 3.38
C HIS A 1 21.25 12.86 4.36
N PHE A 2 21.74 13.35 5.51
CA PHE A 2 20.96 14.23 6.40
C PHE A 2 20.29 15.41 5.68
N ILE A 3 21.03 16.09 4.79
CA ILE A 3 20.51 17.18 3.95
C ILE A 3 19.39 16.70 3.00
N ILE A 4 19.51 15.48 2.46
CA ILE A 4 18.51 14.90 1.55
C ILE A 4 17.25 14.52 2.33
N SER A 5 17.39 13.99 3.55
CA SER A 5 16.26 13.68 4.43
C SER A 5 15.56 14.95 4.91
N VAL A 6 16.31 15.99 5.27
CA VAL A 6 15.76 17.30 5.66
C VAL A 6 15.09 17.98 4.47
N PHE A 7 15.71 17.94 3.28
CA PHE A 7 15.14 18.49 2.06
C PHE A 7 13.88 17.71 1.63
N TYR A 8 13.88 16.38 1.73
CA TYR A 8 12.69 15.56 1.52
C TYR A 8 11.55 15.96 2.46
N LEU A 9 11.84 16.08 3.77
CA LEU A 9 10.86 16.54 4.76
C LEU A 9 10.31 17.92 4.41
N MET A 10 11.17 18.86 4.02
CA MET A 10 10.76 20.21 3.66
C MET A 10 9.88 20.23 2.39
N LEU A 11 10.30 19.51 1.35
CA LEU A 11 9.59 19.40 0.07
C LEU A 11 8.24 18.68 0.25
N TYR A 12 8.20 17.69 1.13
CA TYR A 12 7.00 16.96 1.53
C TYR A 12 5.96 17.88 2.19
N PHE A 13 6.37 18.70 3.16
CA PHE A 13 5.48 19.67 3.81
C PHE A 13 4.97 20.74 2.82
N MET A 14 5.76 21.11 1.81
CA MET A 14 5.36 22.09 0.79
C MET A 14 4.37 21.52 -0.24
N LEU A 15 4.49 20.23 -0.60
CA LEU A 15 3.69 19.61 -1.68
C LEU A 15 2.42 18.91 -1.20
N ASN A 16 2.32 18.52 0.07
CA ASN A 16 1.24 17.67 0.56
C ASN A 16 -0.01 18.44 1.04
N GLN A 17 -0.47 19.44 0.27
CA GLN A 17 -1.68 20.23 0.60
C GLN A 17 -3.02 19.53 0.27
N GLY A 18 -3.01 18.33 -0.33
CA GLY A 18 -4.22 17.65 -0.84
C GLY A 18 -4.29 16.14 -0.55
N SER A 19 -4.06 15.72 0.69
CA SER A 19 -4.14 14.29 1.06
C SER A 19 -5.54 13.88 1.56
N TYR A 20 -6.03 12.74 1.04
CA TYR A 20 -7.23 12.00 1.48
C TYR A 20 -7.20 11.56 2.97
N LEU A 21 -6.11 11.84 3.69
CA LEU A 21 -5.89 11.48 5.09
C LEU A 21 -5.99 12.69 6.04
N LYS A 22 -6.59 13.81 5.60
CA LYS A 22 -6.78 15.01 6.45
C LYS A 22 -7.48 14.71 7.78
N ASP A 23 -8.25 13.63 7.86
CA ASP A 23 -9.05 13.29 9.03
C ASP A 23 -8.41 12.24 9.97
N VAL A 24 -7.20 11.74 9.65
CA VAL A 24 -6.55 10.74 10.49
C VAL A 24 -5.66 11.42 11.53
N SER A 25 -5.93 11.14 12.81
CA SER A 25 -5.18 11.75 13.91
C SER A 25 -3.69 11.40 13.88
N LEU A 26 -2.83 12.33 14.29
CA LEU A 26 -1.38 12.11 14.43
C LEU A 26 -1.07 10.83 15.24
N TYR A 27 -1.88 10.56 16.27
CA TYR A 27 -1.80 9.34 17.05
C TYR A 27 -1.92 8.10 16.16
N THR A 28 -2.98 8.02 15.34
CA THR A 28 -3.20 6.89 14.42
C THR A 28 -2.05 6.73 13.41
N HIS A 29 -1.46 7.83 12.93
CA HIS A 29 -0.28 7.78 12.06
C HIS A 29 0.95 7.20 12.76
N LEU A 30 1.25 7.66 13.98
CA LEU A 30 2.38 7.13 14.77
C LEU A 30 2.19 5.65 15.09
N LEU A 31 0.98 5.25 15.42
CA LEU A 31 0.62 3.85 15.68
C LEU A 31 0.82 2.97 14.44
N THR A 32 0.38 3.47 13.28
CA THR A 32 0.54 2.77 12.00
C THR A 32 2.01 2.65 11.63
N SER A 33 2.80 3.71 11.84
CA SER A 33 4.25 3.75 11.64
C SER A 33 4.96 2.65 12.45
N ILE A 34 4.59 2.49 13.72
CA ILE A 34 5.15 1.45 14.60
C ILE A 34 4.80 0.04 14.09
N LYS A 35 3.57 -0.17 13.58
CA LYS A 35 3.17 -1.46 12.99
C LYS A 35 3.93 -1.75 11.68
N ILE A 36 4.13 -0.75 10.84
CA ILE A 36 4.93 -0.85 9.61
C ILE A 36 6.36 -1.30 9.92
N LEU A 37 6.97 -0.74 10.97
CA LEU A 37 8.29 -1.17 11.44
C LEU A 37 8.32 -2.67 11.75
N GLY A 38 7.30 -3.21 12.43
CA GLY A 38 7.18 -4.64 12.71
C GLY A 38 7.10 -5.50 11.43
N ILE A 39 6.31 -5.06 10.44
CA ILE A 39 6.19 -5.74 9.15
C ILE A 39 7.52 -5.72 8.41
N TYR A 40 8.18 -4.58 8.33
CA TYR A 40 9.48 -4.44 7.66
C TYR A 40 10.58 -5.27 8.31
N PHE A 41 10.60 -5.29 9.64
CA PHE A 41 11.53 -6.16 10.36
C PHE A 41 11.28 -7.62 10.03
N LYS A 42 10.02 -8.08 10.06
CA LYS A 42 9.65 -9.43 9.62
C LYS A 42 10.14 -9.70 8.20
N LEU A 43 9.90 -8.80 7.25
CA LEU A 43 10.24 -9.00 5.83
C LEU A 43 11.75 -9.08 5.57
N ILE A 44 12.58 -8.36 6.34
CA ILE A 44 14.04 -8.42 6.21
C ILE A 44 14.58 -9.81 6.54
N PHE A 45 14.04 -10.47 7.57
CA PHE A 45 14.51 -11.80 8.00
C PHE A 45 13.72 -12.95 7.38
N LEU A 46 12.44 -12.72 7.11
CA LEU A 46 11.48 -13.72 6.65
C LEU A 46 10.53 -13.07 5.63
N PRO A 47 10.94 -12.95 4.35
CA PRO A 47 10.17 -12.29 3.29
C PRO A 47 8.98 -13.14 2.82
N ILE A 48 8.10 -13.51 3.74
CA ILE A 48 6.89 -14.31 3.51
C ILE A 48 5.63 -13.46 3.65
N GLY A 49 4.62 -13.77 2.84
CA GLY A 49 3.39 -12.98 2.80
C GLY A 49 3.61 -11.60 2.17
N LEU A 50 4.45 -11.56 1.13
CA LEU A 50 4.64 -10.38 0.29
C LEU A 50 3.29 -9.90 -0.27
N ASN A 51 3.04 -8.61 -0.21
CA ASN A 51 1.81 -7.97 -0.62
C ASN A 51 2.13 -6.68 -1.37
N ALA A 52 1.54 -6.50 -2.55
CA ALA A 52 1.76 -5.29 -3.34
C ALA A 52 1.01 -4.08 -2.76
N TRP A 53 -0.03 -4.32 -1.95
CA TRP A 53 -0.80 -3.27 -1.31
C TRP A 53 -1.10 -3.64 0.15
N TYR A 54 -0.33 -3.08 1.08
CA TYR A 54 -0.58 -3.27 2.50
C TYR A 54 -1.68 -2.35 2.98
N ASP A 55 -2.72 -2.95 3.56
CA ASP A 55 -3.76 -2.20 4.25
C ASP A 55 -3.54 -2.19 5.77
N PHE A 56 -3.84 -1.04 6.36
CA PHE A 56 -3.69 -0.77 7.78
C PHE A 56 -5.02 -0.24 8.31
N PRO A 57 -6.02 -1.13 8.50
CA PRO A 57 -7.27 -0.76 9.14
C PRO A 57 -7.01 -0.23 10.55
N ALA A 58 -8.01 0.47 11.10
CA ALA A 58 -7.95 1.17 12.38
C ALA A 58 -7.26 0.35 13.50
N PRO A 59 -6.56 1.01 14.44
CA PRO A 59 -5.53 0.38 15.26
C PRO A 59 -6.09 -0.47 16.41
N ASP A 60 -6.75 -1.58 16.12
CA ASP A 60 -7.30 -2.45 17.17
C ASP A 60 -6.29 -3.48 17.70
N LYS A 61 -5.17 -3.71 16.99
CA LYS A 61 -4.12 -4.67 17.39
C LYS A 61 -2.70 -4.13 17.18
N LEU A 62 -2.33 -3.17 18.02
CA LEU A 62 -0.99 -2.56 18.02
C LEU A 62 0.13 -3.51 18.43
N LEU A 63 -0.11 -4.28 19.49
CA LEU A 63 0.89 -5.12 20.13
C LEU A 63 0.93 -6.51 19.49
N THR A 64 1.11 -6.54 18.17
CA THR A 64 1.48 -7.81 17.52
C THR A 64 2.87 -8.23 17.98
N PHE A 65 3.13 -9.53 18.00
CA PHE A 65 4.46 -10.08 18.32
C PHE A 65 5.58 -9.38 17.53
N TRP A 66 5.39 -9.21 16.21
CA TRP A 66 6.36 -8.57 15.33
C TRP A 66 6.57 -7.09 15.65
N THR A 67 5.52 -6.38 16.06
CA THR A 67 5.63 -4.98 16.51
C THR A 67 6.49 -4.87 17.76
N VAL A 68 6.16 -5.64 18.80
CA VAL A 68 6.87 -5.59 20.09
C VAL A 68 8.32 -6.02 19.92
N PHE A 69 8.55 -7.10 19.16
CA PHE A 69 9.89 -7.59 18.86
C PHE A 69 10.71 -6.54 18.10
N ALA A 70 10.14 -5.89 17.08
CA ALA A 70 10.82 -4.85 16.34
C ALA A 70 11.19 -3.64 17.23
N LEU A 71 10.31 -3.22 18.14
CA LEU A 71 10.61 -2.15 19.10
C LEU A 71 11.77 -2.51 20.04
N GLN A 72 11.80 -3.76 20.54
CA GLN A 72 12.90 -4.24 21.38
C GLN A 72 14.23 -4.26 20.60
N VAL A 73 14.22 -4.80 19.38
CA VAL A 73 15.42 -4.80 18.53
C VAL A 73 15.87 -3.37 18.24
N PHE A 74 14.95 -2.46 17.95
CA PHE A 74 15.25 -1.06 17.70
C PHE A 74 15.89 -0.38 18.93
N ALA A 75 15.36 -0.63 20.13
CA ALA A 75 15.97 -0.15 21.37
C ALA A 75 17.39 -0.70 21.57
N VAL A 76 17.62 -1.99 21.29
CA VAL A 76 18.95 -2.60 21.35
C VAL A 76 19.91 -1.96 20.34
N ILE A 77 19.46 -1.72 19.10
CA ILE A 77 20.29 -1.07 18.07
C ILE A 77 20.63 0.37 18.49
N LEU A 78 19.71 1.11 19.14
CA LEU A 78 20.00 2.46 19.66
C LEU A 78 21.05 2.43 20.77
N ILE A 79 20.92 1.49 21.71
CA ILE A 79 21.91 1.27 22.78
C ILE A 79 23.27 0.93 22.16
N LEU A 80 23.31 -0.01 21.21
CA LEU A 80 24.54 -0.37 20.52
C LEU A 80 25.13 0.83 19.77
N ALA A 81 24.33 1.64 19.07
CA ALA A 81 24.81 2.83 18.38
C ALA A 81 25.55 3.80 19.33
N PHE A 82 24.98 4.04 20.51
CA PHE A 82 25.53 4.98 21.50
C PHE A 82 26.76 4.41 22.24
N PHE A 83 26.67 3.19 22.76
CA PHE A 83 27.72 2.62 23.61
C PHE A 83 28.89 2.04 22.80
N SER A 84 28.64 1.48 21.61
CA SER A 84 29.72 0.91 20.78
C SER A 84 30.60 1.95 20.12
N TYR A 85 30.20 3.24 20.09
CA TYR A 85 30.98 4.32 19.48
C TYR A 85 32.41 4.39 20.02
N ARG A 86 32.59 4.13 21.32
CA ARG A 86 33.91 4.18 21.99
C ARG A 86 34.78 2.95 21.74
N PHE A 87 34.19 1.80 21.39
CA PHE A 87 34.90 0.51 21.31
C PHE A 87 35.02 -0.04 19.89
N SER A 88 34.00 0.18 19.06
CA SER A 88 33.96 -0.26 17.67
C SER A 88 33.17 0.73 16.83
N PRO A 89 33.86 1.71 16.21
CA PRO A 89 33.23 2.69 15.33
C PRO A 89 32.43 2.06 14.18
N ARG A 90 32.84 0.85 13.74
CA ARG A 90 32.13 0.10 12.68
C ARG A 90 30.73 -0.34 13.13
N ILE A 91 30.58 -0.86 14.35
CA ILE A 91 29.27 -1.28 14.89
C ILE A 91 28.37 -0.06 15.08
N SER A 92 28.92 1.02 15.63
CA SER A 92 28.18 2.27 15.81
C SER A 92 27.71 2.84 14.47
N PHE A 93 28.57 2.85 13.45
CA PHE A 93 28.21 3.27 12.09
C PHE A 93 27.06 2.44 11.52
N ILE A 94 27.13 1.11 11.55
CA ILE A 94 26.06 0.25 11.02
C ILE A 94 24.75 0.47 11.78
N ALA A 95 24.80 0.57 13.11
CA ALA A 95 23.62 0.81 13.93
C ALA A 95 22.95 2.13 13.56
N ILE A 96 23.71 3.23 13.45
CA ILE A 96 23.22 4.54 12.99
C ILE A 96 22.67 4.45 11.57
N PHE A 97 23.35 3.72 10.68
CA PHE A 97 22.95 3.59 9.28
C PHE A 97 21.63 2.82 9.14
N ILE A 98 21.37 1.79 9.96
CA ILE A 98 20.05 1.13 10.03
C ILE A 98 18.94 2.14 10.33
N PHE A 99 19.13 3.02 11.32
CA PHE A 99 18.13 4.06 11.63
C PHE A 99 17.93 5.03 10.48
N LEU A 100 19.01 5.58 9.95
CA LEU A 100 18.94 6.57 8.88
C LEU A 100 18.26 6.03 7.62
N THR A 101 18.44 4.75 7.34
CA THR A 101 17.84 4.09 6.17
C THR A 101 16.39 3.66 6.39
N LEU A 102 15.98 3.39 7.63
CA LEU A 102 14.61 3.00 7.97
C LEU A 102 13.66 4.18 8.24
N ILE A 103 14.17 5.31 8.75
CA ILE A 103 13.33 6.48 9.12
C ILE A 103 12.41 6.92 7.98
N PRO A 104 12.88 7.10 6.72
CA PRO A 104 12.01 7.52 5.62
C PRO A 104 10.93 6.48 5.30
N SER A 105 11.27 5.19 5.42
CA SER A 105 10.38 4.08 5.07
C SER A 105 9.23 3.89 6.05
N ILE A 106 9.37 4.36 7.29
CA ILE A 106 8.38 4.18 8.37
C ILE A 106 7.23 5.19 8.26
N HIS A 107 7.35 6.20 7.39
CA HIS A 107 6.31 7.20 7.10
C HIS A 107 5.69 7.82 8.36
N ILE A 108 6.55 8.36 9.23
CA ILE A 108 6.13 9.16 10.40
C ILE A 108 5.23 10.33 9.96
N LEU A 109 5.37 10.78 8.71
CA LEU A 109 4.51 11.78 8.10
C LEU A 109 3.38 11.13 7.26
N PRO A 110 2.18 11.75 7.19
CA PRO A 110 0.99 11.15 6.56
C PRO A 110 1.07 10.93 5.04
N GLU A 111 1.53 9.76 4.59
CA GLU A 111 1.61 9.41 3.15
C GLU A 111 0.39 8.65 2.64
N ARG A 112 0.06 8.83 1.35
CA ARG A 112 -1.03 8.09 0.68
C ARG A 112 -0.80 6.58 0.62
N VAL A 113 0.47 6.15 0.60
CA VAL A 113 0.81 4.73 0.63
C VAL A 113 1.70 4.45 1.83
N LEU A 114 1.17 3.64 2.74
CA LEU A 114 1.72 3.46 4.08
C LEU A 114 2.86 2.45 4.13
N ALA A 115 2.85 1.41 3.29
CA ALA A 115 3.97 0.47 3.23
C ALA A 115 4.16 -0.13 1.84
N LYS A 116 5.44 -0.23 1.44
CA LYS A 116 5.86 -0.89 0.20
C LYS A 116 7.17 -1.63 0.42
N GLU A 117 7.28 -2.80 -0.20
CA GLU A 117 8.41 -3.71 -0.02
C GLU A 117 9.72 -3.10 -0.53
N TYR A 118 9.69 -2.32 -1.60
CA TYR A 118 10.89 -1.68 -2.15
C TYR A 118 11.47 -0.59 -1.24
N TYR A 119 10.74 -0.12 -0.24
CA TYR A 119 11.29 0.77 0.80
C TYR A 119 12.31 0.07 1.71
N LEU A 120 12.41 -1.27 1.64
CA LEU A 120 13.40 -2.05 2.37
C LEU A 120 14.73 -2.21 1.62
N TYR A 121 14.85 -1.79 0.36
CA TYR A 121 16.08 -1.98 -0.41
C TYR A 121 17.29 -1.30 0.24
N LEU A 122 17.11 -0.06 0.70
CA LEU A 122 18.17 0.69 1.36
C LEU A 122 18.48 0.16 2.77
N PRO A 123 17.48 -0.10 3.65
CA PRO A 123 17.71 -0.83 4.91
C PRO A 123 18.46 -2.16 4.76
N SER A 124 18.15 -2.94 3.71
CA SER A 124 18.75 -4.26 3.48
C SER A 124 20.27 -4.22 3.29
N ILE A 125 20.81 -3.10 2.80
CA ILE A 125 22.27 -2.88 2.72
C ILE A 125 22.87 -2.86 4.12
N SER A 126 22.24 -2.15 5.07
CA SER A 126 22.69 -2.07 6.46
C SER A 126 22.70 -3.44 7.14
N PHE A 127 21.67 -4.26 6.87
CA PHE A 127 21.63 -5.65 7.36
C PHE A 127 22.70 -6.52 6.69
N SER A 128 22.96 -6.33 5.40
CA SER A 128 24.01 -7.06 4.68
C SER A 128 25.41 -6.75 5.24
N LEU A 129 25.67 -5.48 5.60
CA LEU A 129 26.91 -5.08 6.27
C LEU A 129 27.05 -5.74 7.65
N LEU A 130 25.95 -5.81 8.42
CA LEU A 130 25.94 -6.48 9.71
C LEU A 130 26.27 -7.97 9.58
N VAL A 131 25.66 -8.65 8.60
CA VAL A 131 25.94 -10.06 8.29
C VAL A 131 27.40 -10.22 7.87
N GLY A 132 27.91 -9.38 6.97
CA GLY A 132 29.33 -9.40 6.56
C GLY A 132 30.29 -9.30 7.74
N MET A 133 30.03 -8.40 8.68
CA MET A 133 30.82 -8.27 9.91
C MET A 133 30.77 -9.50 10.81
N LEU A 134 29.66 -10.24 10.83
CA LEU A 134 29.58 -11.52 11.55
C LEU A 134 30.43 -12.58 10.86
N PHE A 135 30.40 -12.64 9.53
CA PHE A 135 31.20 -13.57 8.73
C PHE A 135 32.71 -13.34 8.88
N GLU A 136 33.17 -12.10 9.04
CA GLU A 136 34.58 -11.78 9.31
C GLU A 136 35.14 -12.44 10.58
N ARG A 137 34.28 -12.72 11.56
CA ARG A 137 34.69 -13.33 12.84
C ARG A 137 34.74 -14.86 12.82
N ILE A 138 34.32 -15.47 11.71
CA ILE A 138 34.21 -16.93 11.56
C ILE A 138 35.49 -17.48 10.91
N GLY A 139 36.12 -18.48 11.53
CA GLY A 139 37.29 -19.15 10.96
C GLY A 139 37.01 -19.85 9.63
N GLN A 140 38.03 -20.04 8.78
CA GLN A 140 37.86 -20.49 7.38
C GLN A 140 37.09 -21.82 7.20
N LYS A 141 37.30 -22.80 8.10
CA LYS A 141 36.56 -24.08 8.07
C LYS A 141 35.07 -23.85 8.37
N SER A 142 34.77 -23.05 9.37
CA SER A 142 33.39 -22.66 9.73
C SER A 142 32.75 -21.76 8.68
N MET A 143 33.53 -20.98 7.94
CA MET A 143 33.06 -20.16 6.82
C MET A 143 32.56 -21.02 5.65
N ARG A 144 33.26 -22.10 5.29
CA ARG A 144 32.78 -23.03 4.24
C ARG A 144 31.48 -23.72 4.63
N MET A 145 31.35 -24.12 5.91
CA MET A 145 30.11 -24.68 6.44
C MET A 145 28.98 -23.64 6.44
N ALA A 146 29.24 -22.43 6.93
CA ALA A 146 28.26 -21.33 6.94
C ALA A 146 27.80 -20.95 5.53
N GLY A 147 28.71 -20.89 4.55
CA GLY A 147 28.39 -20.66 3.15
C GLY A 147 27.52 -21.78 2.56
N SER A 148 27.83 -23.04 2.88
CA SER A 148 27.01 -24.19 2.45
C SER A 148 25.60 -24.14 3.05
N LEU A 149 25.49 -23.75 4.32
CA LEU A 149 24.18 -23.54 4.98
C LEU A 149 23.43 -22.34 4.38
N PHE A 150 24.13 -21.30 3.94
CA PHE A 150 23.54 -20.12 3.29
C PHE A 150 22.97 -20.44 1.89
N MET A 151 23.43 -21.50 1.23
CA MET A 151 22.83 -21.95 -0.03
C MET A 151 21.38 -22.42 0.13
N ILE A 152 21.00 -22.93 1.30
CA ILE A 152 19.64 -23.41 1.56
C ILE A 152 18.62 -22.26 1.45
N PRO A 153 18.71 -21.16 2.22
CA PRO A 153 17.79 -20.04 2.07
C PRO A 153 17.89 -19.39 0.69
N LEU A 154 19.07 -19.37 0.05
CA LEU A 154 19.22 -18.85 -1.32
C LEU A 154 18.36 -19.63 -2.33
N ILE A 155 18.43 -20.97 -2.28
CA ILE A 155 17.62 -21.84 -3.15
C ILE A 155 16.13 -21.67 -2.83
N LEU A 156 15.76 -21.66 -1.54
CA LEU A 156 14.38 -21.45 -1.11
C LEU A 156 13.82 -20.11 -1.61
N PHE A 157 14.57 -19.02 -1.44
CA PHE A 157 14.17 -17.70 -1.93
C PHE A 157 14.11 -17.64 -3.45
N SER A 158 15.00 -18.35 -4.16
CA SER A 158 14.94 -18.46 -5.62
C SER A 158 13.64 -19.14 -6.08
N ILE A 159 13.20 -20.20 -5.38
CA ILE A 159 11.91 -20.86 -5.63
C ILE A 159 10.75 -19.92 -5.34
N LEU A 160 10.77 -19.21 -4.21
CA LEU A 160 9.73 -18.24 -3.86
C LEU A 160 9.63 -17.10 -4.88
N VAL A 161 10.75 -16.60 -5.40
CA VAL A 161 10.77 -15.59 -6.46
C VAL A 161 10.12 -16.14 -7.73
N PHE A 162 10.44 -17.37 -8.13
CA PHE A 162 9.83 -17.98 -9.31
C PHE A 162 8.31 -18.14 -9.17
N GLN A 163 7.85 -18.61 -8.00
CA GLN A 163 6.41 -18.71 -7.68
C GLN A 163 5.76 -17.32 -7.62
N ARG A 164 6.43 -16.32 -7.06
CA ARG A 164 5.89 -14.95 -6.99
C ARG A 164 5.75 -14.35 -8.38
N ASN A 165 6.71 -14.60 -9.27
CA ASN A 165 6.69 -14.11 -10.64
C ASN A 165 5.48 -14.63 -11.44
N THR A 166 4.90 -15.79 -11.11
CA THR A 166 3.67 -16.24 -11.79
C THR A 166 2.46 -15.42 -11.39
N VAL A 167 2.40 -14.93 -10.15
CA VAL A 167 1.32 -14.04 -9.66
C VAL A 167 1.34 -12.70 -10.39
N TRP A 168 2.53 -12.13 -10.62
CA TRP A 168 2.68 -10.82 -11.29
C TRP A 168 2.32 -10.81 -12.78
N ARG A 169 2.20 -11.99 -13.42
CA ARG A 169 1.91 -12.08 -14.86
C ARG A 169 0.45 -11.82 -15.20
N ASP A 170 -0.45 -12.01 -14.25
CA ASP A 170 -1.89 -11.92 -14.47
C ASP A 170 -2.50 -10.96 -13.44
N ASN A 171 -3.14 -9.89 -13.92
CA ASN A 171 -3.72 -8.86 -13.07
C ASN A 171 -4.79 -9.44 -12.13
N PHE A 172 -5.61 -10.36 -12.63
CA PHE A 172 -6.64 -11.01 -11.81
C PHE A 172 -6.04 -11.86 -10.71
N VAL A 173 -4.99 -12.63 -11.00
CA VAL A 173 -4.28 -13.42 -9.98
C VAL A 173 -3.60 -12.49 -8.96
N LEU A 174 -3.00 -11.39 -9.41
CA LEU A 174 -2.37 -10.40 -8.54
C LEU A 174 -3.37 -9.72 -7.61
N ILE A 175 -4.47 -9.17 -8.14
CA ILE A 175 -5.50 -8.51 -7.34
C ILE A 175 -6.17 -9.48 -6.38
N LYS A 176 -6.39 -10.74 -6.78
CA LYS A 176 -6.88 -11.79 -5.89
C LYS A 176 -5.92 -12.13 -4.75
N ASP A 177 -4.62 -12.21 -5.04
CA ASP A 177 -3.59 -12.40 -4.03
C ASP A 177 -3.58 -11.23 -3.03
N ILE A 178 -3.66 -9.99 -3.52
CA ILE A 178 -3.71 -8.78 -2.67
C ILE A 178 -4.97 -8.76 -1.82
N ALA A 179 -6.16 -8.99 -2.40
CA ALA A 179 -7.44 -9.00 -1.69
C ALA A 179 -7.45 -10.01 -0.54
N SER A 180 -6.85 -11.19 -0.75
CA SER A 180 -6.72 -12.20 0.31
C SER A 180 -5.84 -11.77 1.50
N LYS A 181 -4.91 -10.84 1.28
CA LYS A 181 -3.96 -10.33 2.29
C LYS A 181 -4.36 -8.98 2.86
N SER A 182 -5.24 -8.25 2.17
CA SER A 182 -5.78 -6.96 2.57
C SER A 182 -7.29 -6.92 2.33
N PRO A 183 -8.05 -7.76 3.06
CA PRO A 183 -9.50 -7.92 2.87
C PRO A 183 -10.33 -6.74 3.37
N GLU A 184 -9.71 -5.77 4.05
CA GLU A 184 -10.38 -4.57 4.55
C GLU A 184 -10.13 -3.35 3.65
N SER A 185 -9.43 -3.56 2.52
CA SER A 185 -9.03 -2.47 1.66
C SER A 185 -10.09 -2.18 0.60
N ALA A 186 -10.84 -1.09 0.80
CA ALA A 186 -11.85 -0.65 -0.16
C ALA A 186 -11.28 -0.51 -1.58
N VAL A 187 -10.09 0.08 -1.73
CA VAL A 187 -9.41 0.26 -3.03
C VAL A 187 -9.13 -1.07 -3.73
N ILE A 188 -8.80 -2.12 -2.98
CA ILE A 188 -8.52 -3.44 -3.57
C ILE A 188 -9.81 -4.13 -4.01
N HIS A 189 -10.88 -4.01 -3.24
CA HIS A 189 -12.20 -4.49 -3.66
C HIS A 189 -12.71 -3.74 -4.89
N TYR A 190 -12.49 -2.42 -4.96
CA TYR A 190 -12.75 -1.65 -6.18
C TYR A 190 -11.97 -2.19 -7.40
N ASN A 191 -10.66 -2.38 -7.27
CA ASN A 191 -9.83 -2.91 -8.37
C ASN A 191 -10.21 -4.35 -8.75
N MET A 192 -10.63 -5.17 -7.79
CA MET A 192 -11.18 -6.50 -8.06
C MET A 192 -12.47 -6.39 -8.88
N GLY A 193 -13.36 -5.47 -8.52
CA GLY A 193 -14.56 -5.17 -9.28
C GLY A 193 -14.26 -4.78 -10.73
N VAL A 194 -13.30 -3.88 -10.96
CA VAL A 194 -12.82 -3.51 -12.31
C VAL A 194 -12.34 -4.74 -13.07
N THR A 195 -11.57 -5.61 -12.41
CA THR A 195 -11.04 -6.80 -13.06
C THR A 195 -12.13 -7.82 -13.42
N TYR A 196 -13.20 -7.93 -12.64
CA TYR A 196 -14.35 -8.75 -12.98
C TYR A 196 -15.19 -8.11 -14.11
N ASP A 197 -15.36 -6.79 -14.12
CA ASP A 197 -16.06 -6.07 -15.18
C ASP A 197 -15.36 -6.22 -16.53
N ASP A 198 -14.03 -6.08 -16.56
CA ASP A 198 -13.19 -6.31 -17.76
C ASP A 198 -13.35 -7.75 -18.32
N LYS A 199 -13.73 -8.71 -17.47
CA LYS A 199 -14.00 -10.11 -17.85
C LYS A 199 -15.46 -10.37 -18.21
N GLY A 200 -16.32 -9.36 -18.15
CA GLY A 200 -17.77 -9.48 -18.36
C GLY A 200 -18.52 -10.16 -17.21
N MET A 201 -17.87 -10.34 -16.06
CA MET A 201 -18.45 -10.99 -14.88
C MET A 201 -19.19 -9.96 -14.01
N PHE A 202 -20.22 -9.33 -14.58
CA PHE A 202 -20.89 -8.16 -13.99
C PHE A 202 -21.45 -8.39 -12.57
N ASN A 203 -21.99 -9.58 -12.29
CA ASN A 203 -22.53 -9.88 -10.95
C ASN A 203 -21.43 -9.94 -9.89
N ASP A 204 -20.25 -10.45 -10.24
CA ASP A 204 -19.12 -10.51 -9.31
C ASP A 204 -18.44 -9.14 -9.19
N ALA A 205 -18.40 -8.36 -10.27
CA ALA A 205 -17.96 -6.97 -10.25
C ALA A 205 -18.80 -6.13 -9.28
N ILE A 206 -20.14 -6.19 -9.38
CA ILE A 206 -21.05 -5.47 -8.49
C ILE A 206 -20.81 -5.85 -7.03
N LYS A 207 -20.67 -7.14 -6.69
CA LYS A 207 -20.41 -7.58 -5.31
C LYS A 207 -19.13 -6.98 -4.74
N GLU A 208 -18.07 -6.94 -5.53
CA GLU A 208 -16.79 -6.37 -5.10
C GLU A 208 -16.87 -4.84 -4.97
N TYR A 209 -17.58 -4.15 -5.87
CA TYR A 209 -17.87 -2.73 -5.72
C TYR A 209 -18.72 -2.44 -4.48
N GLU A 210 -19.76 -3.23 -4.20
CA GLU A 210 -20.57 -3.10 -2.98
C GLU A 210 -19.73 -3.31 -1.71
N LEU A 211 -18.78 -4.25 -1.73
CA LEU A 211 -17.86 -4.45 -0.62
C LEU A 211 -16.90 -3.25 -0.46
N SER A 212 -16.38 -2.71 -1.57
CA SER A 212 -15.61 -1.45 -1.55
C SER A 212 -16.41 -0.31 -0.93
N ILE A 213 -17.68 -0.15 -1.32
CA ILE A 213 -18.59 0.87 -0.80
C ILE A 213 -18.82 0.68 0.70
N LYS A 214 -19.02 -0.57 1.15
CA LYS A 214 -19.19 -0.88 2.57
C LYS A 214 -17.96 -0.52 3.39
N LEU A 215 -16.76 -0.76 2.85
CA LEU A 215 -15.48 -0.49 3.52
C LEU A 215 -15.12 1.00 3.53
N ASN A 216 -15.37 1.71 2.42
CA ASN A 216 -15.22 3.15 2.34
C ASN A 216 -16.38 3.77 1.55
N PRO A 217 -17.43 4.24 2.27
CA PRO A 217 -18.59 4.87 1.65
C PRO A 217 -18.32 6.22 1.02
N GLN A 218 -17.07 6.74 1.01
CA GLN A 218 -16.71 8.02 0.41
C GLN A 218 -15.97 7.88 -0.92
N LEU A 219 -15.78 6.65 -1.41
CA LEU A 219 -15.19 6.43 -2.73
C LEU A 219 -16.26 6.59 -3.82
N PRO A 220 -16.14 7.56 -4.74
CA PRO A 220 -17.10 7.74 -5.82
C PRO A 220 -16.95 6.71 -6.95
N ASP A 221 -15.75 6.20 -7.20
CA ASP A 221 -15.45 5.32 -8.34
C ASP A 221 -16.25 4.00 -8.35
N PRO A 222 -16.43 3.26 -7.22
CA PRO A 222 -17.27 2.06 -7.20
C PRO A 222 -18.72 2.32 -7.60
N TYR A 223 -19.30 3.46 -7.18
CA TYR A 223 -20.67 3.82 -7.54
C TYR A 223 -20.79 4.11 -9.04
N TYR A 224 -19.80 4.80 -9.61
CA TYR A 224 -19.75 5.05 -11.05
C TYR A 224 -19.68 3.74 -11.86
N ASN A 225 -18.81 2.81 -11.48
CA ASN A 225 -18.68 1.55 -12.22
C ASN A 225 -19.91 0.66 -12.07
N ILE A 226 -20.55 0.61 -10.89
CA ILE A 226 -21.87 -0.03 -10.73
C ILE A 226 -22.90 0.63 -11.68
N ALA A 227 -22.90 1.96 -11.82
CA ALA A 227 -23.81 2.64 -12.72
C ALA A 227 -23.56 2.28 -14.19
N CYS A 228 -22.30 2.14 -14.61
CA CYS A 228 -21.91 1.69 -15.94
C CYS A 228 -22.45 0.27 -16.20
N ILE A 229 -22.30 -0.64 -15.24
CA ILE A 229 -22.86 -1.99 -15.34
C ILE A 229 -24.39 -1.96 -15.43
N TYR A 230 -25.08 -1.17 -14.60
CA TYR A 230 -26.54 -1.05 -14.69
C TYR A 230 -27.00 -0.43 -16.00
N SER A 231 -26.24 0.51 -16.57
CA SER A 231 -26.51 1.07 -17.89
C SER A 231 -26.42 0.01 -18.98
N LYS A 232 -25.34 -0.80 -19.01
CA LYS A 232 -25.18 -1.95 -19.93
C LYS A 232 -26.33 -2.96 -19.80
N GLN A 233 -26.88 -3.13 -18.61
CA GLN A 233 -28.01 -4.02 -18.33
C GLN A 233 -29.38 -3.40 -18.65
N GLY A 234 -29.44 -2.12 -19.04
CA GLY A 234 -30.69 -1.38 -19.29
C GLY A 234 -31.46 -0.99 -18.03
N ASN A 235 -30.84 -1.11 -16.84
CA ASN A 235 -31.43 -0.69 -15.58
C ASN A 235 -31.21 0.81 -15.36
N VAL A 236 -32.03 1.61 -16.02
CA VAL A 236 -31.90 3.08 -16.08
C VAL A 236 -32.00 3.72 -14.69
N GLU A 237 -32.95 3.29 -13.87
CA GLU A 237 -33.23 3.92 -12.58
C GLU A 237 -32.05 3.77 -11.61
N ASP A 238 -31.52 2.56 -11.47
CA ASP A 238 -30.38 2.29 -10.60
C ASP A 238 -29.09 2.92 -11.11
N ALA A 239 -28.88 2.95 -12.44
CA ALA A 239 -27.74 3.64 -13.04
C ALA A 239 -27.75 5.14 -12.70
N LEU A 240 -28.90 5.82 -12.88
CA LEU A 240 -29.03 7.25 -12.57
C LEU A 240 -28.87 7.54 -11.09
N LYS A 241 -29.37 6.67 -10.20
CA LYS A 241 -29.20 6.79 -8.75
C LYS A 241 -27.73 6.71 -8.36
N ALA A 242 -27.01 5.73 -8.90
CA ALA A 242 -25.58 5.54 -8.62
C ALA A 242 -24.72 6.69 -9.19
N LEU A 243 -25.00 7.16 -10.41
CA LEU A 243 -24.31 8.34 -10.99
C LEU A 243 -24.51 9.60 -10.14
N LYS A 244 -25.75 9.88 -9.69
CA LYS A 244 -26.03 11.02 -8.81
C LYS A 244 -25.21 10.97 -7.53
N TRP A 245 -25.08 9.78 -6.94
CA TRP A 245 -24.29 9.59 -5.73
C TRP A 245 -22.80 9.83 -6.01
N ALA A 246 -22.25 9.21 -7.08
CA ALA A 246 -20.85 9.36 -7.44
C ALA A 246 -20.46 10.83 -7.66
N LEU A 247 -21.27 11.57 -8.41
CA LEU A 247 -21.05 13.00 -8.68
C LEU A 247 -21.11 13.86 -7.41
N ALA A 248 -22.07 13.59 -6.52
CA ALA A 248 -22.19 14.32 -5.26
C ALA A 248 -20.96 14.13 -4.34
N HIS A 249 -20.16 13.09 -4.56
CA HIS A 249 -18.95 12.75 -3.78
C HIS A 249 -17.67 12.94 -4.60
N GLY A 250 -17.70 13.82 -5.62
CA GLY A 250 -16.50 14.28 -6.32
C GLY A 250 -16.03 13.39 -7.46
N PHE A 251 -16.88 12.51 -8.01
CA PHE A 251 -16.57 11.83 -9.26
C PHE A 251 -16.36 12.84 -10.40
N ASN A 252 -15.42 12.57 -11.30
CA ASN A 252 -15.14 13.43 -12.44
C ASN A 252 -16.31 13.43 -13.45
N PRO A 253 -17.06 14.54 -13.61
CA PRO A 253 -18.25 14.59 -14.46
C PRO A 253 -17.94 14.51 -15.96
N GLU A 254 -16.71 14.79 -16.40
CA GLU A 254 -16.36 14.75 -17.82
C GLU A 254 -16.40 13.33 -18.40
N LEU A 255 -16.14 12.31 -17.57
CA LEU A 255 -16.16 10.91 -17.99
C LEU A 255 -17.56 10.49 -18.46
N LEU A 256 -18.62 10.97 -17.81
CA LEU A 256 -20.01 10.61 -18.17
C LEU A 256 -20.37 10.94 -19.62
N LYS A 257 -19.74 11.98 -20.20
CA LYS A 257 -20.02 12.44 -21.56
C LYS A 257 -19.39 11.55 -22.63
N THR A 258 -18.29 10.87 -22.29
CA THR A 258 -17.44 10.16 -23.26
C THR A 258 -17.42 8.65 -23.04
N ASP A 259 -17.83 8.19 -21.86
CA ASP A 259 -17.82 6.77 -21.54
C ASP A 259 -18.89 6.01 -22.35
N PRO A 260 -18.49 5.04 -23.20
CA PRO A 260 -19.42 4.26 -24.01
C PRO A 260 -20.34 3.36 -23.17
N ASP A 261 -19.95 3.02 -21.95
CA ASP A 261 -20.75 2.16 -21.07
C ASP A 261 -22.08 2.81 -20.67
N LEU A 262 -22.17 4.13 -20.81
CA LEU A 262 -23.37 4.93 -20.54
C LEU A 262 -24.21 5.23 -21.79
N ASP A 263 -23.78 4.79 -22.98
CA ASP A 263 -24.54 4.97 -24.22
C ASP A 263 -25.99 4.46 -24.15
N PRO A 264 -26.30 3.31 -23.50
CA PRO A 264 -27.67 2.83 -23.37
C PRO A 264 -28.61 3.81 -22.68
N ILE A 265 -28.12 4.61 -21.73
CA ILE A 265 -28.94 5.57 -20.96
C ILE A 265 -28.76 7.01 -21.41
N ARG A 266 -27.90 7.29 -22.40
CA ARG A 266 -27.49 8.65 -22.78
C ARG A 266 -28.66 9.54 -23.23
N LYS A 267 -29.69 8.93 -23.82
CA LYS A 267 -30.90 9.61 -24.31
C LYS A 267 -32.03 9.68 -23.29
N GLU A 268 -31.85 9.07 -22.11
CA GLU A 268 -32.87 9.05 -21.08
C GLU A 268 -33.04 10.46 -20.48
N PRO A 269 -34.29 10.93 -20.28
CA PRO A 269 -34.54 12.29 -19.77
C PRO A 269 -33.78 12.59 -18.47
N GLY A 270 -33.71 11.61 -17.56
CA GLY A 270 -33.00 11.74 -16.29
C GLY A 270 -31.48 11.84 -16.43
N PHE A 271 -30.89 11.23 -17.47
CA PHE A 271 -29.45 11.37 -17.76
C PHE A 271 -29.14 12.75 -18.34
N ILE A 272 -29.98 13.22 -19.27
CA ILE A 272 -29.84 14.55 -19.89
C ILE A 272 -29.95 15.63 -18.80
N GLU A 273 -30.95 15.54 -17.92
CA GLU A 273 -31.13 16.47 -16.81
C GLU A 273 -29.92 16.45 -15.86
N LEU A 274 -29.39 15.26 -15.54
CA LEU A 274 -28.21 15.10 -14.69
C LEU A 274 -27.01 15.85 -15.31
N VAL A 275 -26.74 15.66 -16.60
CA VAL A 275 -25.63 16.31 -17.31
C VAL A 275 -25.82 17.82 -17.44
N GLU A 276 -27.04 18.28 -17.70
CA GLU A 276 -27.35 19.72 -17.75
C GLU A 276 -27.18 20.39 -16.39
N ARG A 277 -27.59 19.73 -15.31
CA ARG A 277 -27.43 20.25 -13.94
C ARG A 277 -25.96 20.45 -13.60
N MET A 278 -25.09 19.53 -14.01
CA MET A 278 -23.63 19.66 -13.85
C MET A 278 -23.05 20.86 -14.61
N LYS A 279 -23.55 21.15 -15.83
CA LYS A 279 -23.13 22.33 -16.60
C LYS A 279 -23.52 23.63 -15.90
N LYS A 280 -24.69 23.66 -15.26
CA LYS A 280 -25.22 24.86 -14.59
C LYS A 280 -24.58 25.13 -13.23
N SER A 281 -24.19 24.10 -12.48
CA SER A 281 -23.67 24.29 -11.12
C SER A 281 -22.27 24.89 -11.08
N GLY A 282 -21.42 24.73 -12.11
CA GLY A 282 -20.03 25.24 -12.10
C GLY A 282 -19.13 24.68 -10.99
N GLU A 283 -19.69 23.91 -10.05
CA GLU A 283 -19.11 23.46 -8.79
C GLU A 283 -18.10 22.31 -8.93
N PHE A 284 -17.89 21.77 -10.14
CA PHE A 284 -17.02 20.61 -10.35
C PHE A 284 -15.79 20.90 -11.23
N TYR A 285 -15.48 22.17 -11.50
CA TYR A 285 -14.37 22.61 -12.37
C TYR A 285 -13.17 23.27 -11.63
N HIS A 286 -13.03 23.07 -10.32
CA HIS A 286 -11.92 23.64 -9.55
C HIS A 286 -11.18 22.61 -8.71
#